data_AF-A0A8D1R8A0-F1
#
_entry.id   AF-A0A8D1R8A0-F1
#
_cell.length_a   1.000
_cell.length_b   1.000
_cell.length_c   1.000
_cell.angle_alpha   90.00
_cell.angle_beta   90.00
_cell.angle_gamma   90.00
#
_symmetry.space_group_name_H-M   'P 1'
#
loop_
_entity.id
_entity.type
_entity.pdbx_description
1 polymer ?
#
loop_
_entity_poly.entity_id
_entity_poly.type
_entity_poly.pdbx_seq_one_letter_code
_entity_poly.pdbx_strand_id
1 'polypeptide(L)'
;MSLAAYCVICCRRMGTSAPPLKSHTYWREIRNLIKFTGSLILITYQARKELHKAVRKVLATSAKILRSPFADTFSTVDVEDHECPVWLLLRKSRSDDRAARLQAVQEMSEAHHWHDYQYRIIAQACDLRTLTGLARSQESDLRFFLHPPPLPSLKEDSSIEEELRQLLASLPQTELDACIQYFTSLALSESSQSLAAQKGGLWCFGGNGLPYAESFGEVPSATVEMFCLEALVKHSEIPTHCDKIEANGGLQLLQRLYQLHKDCPNVQRNIMRILGNMALNEHLHSTIVRSGWVSILAEAIKSEHIMEASHAARTLANLDRETVQEKYQDGVYVLHPQYRSSQPIKADVLFIHGLMGAAFKTWRQQDSERDLTEPVSEDETKYTTCWPKSWLARDCPALRIISVEYDTSLSDWRTRCPMERKSIAFRSNELLRKLRAAGVGDRPMIWVSHSMGGLLVKKMLLEASKKPEMKTVINNTRGVIFYSVPHHGSHLAEYSVNIRYLLFPSLEVKELSKGNAFCQRNGHCSDTRYTEEEKQFLTW
;
A
#
# COMPACT_ATOMS: atom_id res chain seq x y z
N MET A 1 -14.90 21.52 -49.70
CA MET A 1 -15.51 22.50 -50.62
C MET A 1 -14.48 23.57 -50.93
N SER A 2 -14.15 23.81 -52.20
CA SER A 2 -13.06 24.74 -52.56
C SER A 2 -13.49 26.19 -52.36
N LEU A 3 -12.53 27.06 -52.02
CA LEU A 3 -12.71 28.51 -51.83
C LEU A 3 -13.45 29.19 -53.01
N ALA A 4 -13.36 28.60 -54.21
CA ALA A 4 -14.05 29.06 -55.41
C ALA A 4 -15.57 28.90 -55.33
N ALA A 5 -16.08 27.83 -54.70
CA ALA A 5 -17.51 27.64 -54.49
C ALA A 5 -18.09 28.65 -53.48
N TYR A 6 -17.29 29.06 -52.49
CA TYR A 6 -17.67 30.08 -51.51
C TYR A 6 -17.73 31.49 -52.16
N CYS A 7 -16.77 31.82 -53.03
CA CYS A 7 -16.74 33.11 -53.73
C CYS A 7 -17.88 33.28 -54.75
N VAL A 8 -18.32 32.20 -55.41
CA VAL A 8 -19.46 32.24 -56.35
C VAL A 8 -20.79 32.41 -55.62
N ILE A 9 -20.92 31.90 -54.40
CA ILE A 9 -22.12 32.06 -53.56
C ILE A 9 -22.18 33.47 -52.95
N CYS A 10 -21.04 34.04 -52.53
CA CYS A 10 -20.99 35.42 -52.02
C CYS A 10 -21.24 36.49 -53.10
N CYS A 11 -20.93 36.25 -54.37
CA CYS A 11 -21.18 37.21 -55.45
C CYS A 11 -22.60 37.17 -56.04
N ARG A 12 -23.47 36.25 -55.60
CA ARG A 12 -24.87 36.15 -56.06
C ARG A 12 -25.90 36.88 -55.18
N ARG A 13 -25.46 37.69 -54.21
CA ARG A 13 -26.36 38.39 -53.27
C ARG A 13 -26.29 39.92 -53.27
N MET A 14 -25.70 40.55 -54.28
CA MET A 14 -25.82 42.00 -54.48
C MET A 14 -26.01 42.36 -55.96
N GLY A 15 -27.27 42.51 -56.39
CA GLY A 15 -27.66 43.48 -57.41
C GLY A 15 -28.37 44.61 -56.66
N THR A 16 -28.03 45.88 -56.81
CA THR A 16 -28.08 46.77 -57.99
C THR A 16 -26.98 47.85 -57.80
N SER A 17 -26.31 48.50 -58.76
CA SER A 17 -26.69 49.05 -60.08
C SER A 17 -25.43 49.47 -60.90
N ALA A 18 -25.56 49.47 -62.23
CA ALA A 18 -24.77 50.20 -63.27
C ALA A 18 -23.40 49.62 -63.76
N PRO A 19 -22.89 50.00 -64.97
CA PRO A 19 -22.73 49.13 -66.15
C PRO A 19 -21.26 48.81 -66.53
N PRO A 20 -20.99 47.98 -67.58
CA PRO A 20 -19.75 47.21 -67.66
C PRO A 20 -18.62 47.92 -68.44
N LEU A 21 -17.37 47.71 -68.01
CA LEU A 21 -16.18 47.88 -68.85
C LEU A 21 -15.60 46.51 -69.25
N LYS A 22 -15.22 46.41 -70.53
CA LYS A 22 -14.89 45.20 -71.29
C LYS A 22 -13.77 44.35 -70.69
N SER A 23 -14.04 43.06 -70.47
CA SER A 23 -13.10 42.05 -69.94
C SER A 23 -12.41 41.24 -71.05
N HIS A 24 -11.10 41.41 -71.22
CA HIS A 24 -10.28 40.41 -71.94
C HIS A 24 -9.02 40.00 -71.15
N THR A 25 -8.56 40.80 -70.19
CA THR A 25 -7.42 40.51 -69.30
C THR A 25 -7.82 39.60 -68.13
N TYR A 26 -8.99 39.82 -67.53
CA TYR A 26 -9.49 39.10 -66.35
C TYR A 26 -9.60 37.56 -66.54
N TRP A 27 -10.07 37.12 -67.71
CA TRP A 27 -10.25 35.69 -67.99
C TRP A 27 -8.94 34.93 -68.18
N ARG A 28 -7.86 35.61 -68.60
CA ARG A 28 -6.54 34.99 -68.78
C ARG A 28 -5.84 34.80 -67.43
N GLU A 29 -5.99 35.76 -66.52
CA GLU A 29 -5.48 35.64 -65.15
C GLU A 29 -6.22 34.58 -64.34
N ILE A 30 -7.55 34.48 -64.45
CA ILE A 30 -8.31 33.40 -63.81
C ILE A 30 -7.88 32.03 -64.33
N ARG A 31 -7.64 31.88 -65.64
CA ARG A 31 -7.18 30.61 -66.22
C ARG A 31 -5.80 30.21 -65.70
N ASN A 32 -4.90 31.18 -65.52
CA ASN A 32 -3.58 30.96 -64.95
C ASN A 32 -3.66 30.61 -63.46
N LEU A 33 -4.56 31.25 -62.70
CA LEU A 33 -4.79 30.95 -61.29
C LEU A 33 -5.40 29.54 -61.10
N ILE A 34 -6.31 29.11 -61.96
CA ILE A 34 -6.89 27.75 -61.96
C ILE A 34 -5.82 26.71 -62.31
N LYS A 35 -4.97 26.98 -63.31
CA LYS A 35 -3.85 26.09 -63.65
C LYS A 35 -2.85 25.98 -62.50
N PHE A 36 -2.49 27.10 -61.88
CA PHE A 36 -1.54 27.13 -60.77
C PHE A 36 -2.09 26.42 -59.52
N THR A 37 -3.35 26.67 -59.15
CA THR A 37 -4.01 26.01 -58.02
C THR A 37 -4.26 24.52 -58.29
N GLY A 38 -4.61 24.15 -59.52
CA GLY A 38 -4.71 22.75 -59.95
C GLY A 38 -3.37 22.01 -59.86
N SER A 39 -2.28 22.62 -60.33
CA SER A 39 -0.93 22.06 -60.19
C SER A 39 -0.49 21.95 -58.74
N LEU A 40 -0.79 22.92 -57.88
CA LEU A 40 -0.46 22.87 -56.45
C LEU A 40 -1.27 21.77 -55.72
N ILE A 41 -2.54 21.57 -56.08
CA ILE A 41 -3.37 20.49 -55.55
C ILE A 41 -2.85 19.13 -56.02
N LEU A 42 -2.41 19.02 -57.28
CA LEU A 42 -1.85 17.78 -57.81
C LEU A 42 -0.51 17.44 -57.14
N ILE A 43 0.35 18.44 -56.93
CA ILE A 43 1.64 18.28 -56.23
C ILE A 43 1.41 17.89 -54.77
N THR A 44 0.46 18.52 -54.07
CA THR A 44 0.15 18.16 -52.67
C THR A 44 -0.51 16.78 -52.55
N TYR A 45 -1.33 16.39 -53.52
CA TYR A 45 -1.88 15.03 -53.60
C TYR A 45 -0.78 13.99 -53.88
N GLN A 46 0.12 14.25 -54.82
CA GLN A 46 1.24 13.36 -55.14
C GLN A 46 2.20 13.24 -53.95
N ALA A 47 2.51 14.35 -53.28
CA ALA A 47 3.31 14.37 -52.06
C ALA A 47 2.63 13.58 -50.92
N ARG A 48 1.32 13.75 -50.70
CA ARG A 48 0.56 12.95 -49.72
C ARG A 48 0.54 11.47 -50.06
N LYS A 49 0.41 11.12 -51.35
CA LYS A 49 0.40 9.73 -51.82
C LYS A 49 1.75 9.07 -51.57
N GLU A 50 2.85 9.74 -51.90
CA GLU A 50 4.19 9.22 -51.64
C GLU A 50 4.52 9.20 -50.14
N LEU A 51 4.04 10.16 -49.35
CA LEU A 51 4.12 10.12 -47.89
C LEU A 51 3.35 8.93 -47.31
N HIS A 52 2.12 8.67 -47.77
CA HIS A 52 1.35 7.48 -47.37
C HIS A 52 2.04 6.18 -47.76
N LYS A 53 2.69 6.15 -48.94
CA LYS A 53 3.45 4.99 -49.42
C LYS A 53 4.70 4.77 -48.58
N ALA A 54 5.40 5.85 -48.21
CA ALA A 54 6.55 5.83 -47.31
C ALA A 54 6.13 5.38 -45.90
N VAL A 55 5.04 5.93 -45.34
CA VAL A 55 4.48 5.51 -44.05
C VAL A 55 4.06 4.04 -44.07
N ARG A 56 3.38 3.56 -45.12
CA ARG A 56 3.08 2.13 -45.28
C ARG A 56 4.35 1.28 -45.36
N LYS A 57 5.40 1.76 -46.03
CA LYS A 57 6.66 1.03 -46.15
C LYS A 57 7.40 1.00 -44.82
N VAL A 58 7.39 2.10 -44.05
CA VAL A 58 7.92 2.17 -42.69
C VAL A 58 7.14 1.24 -41.77
N LEU A 59 5.80 1.31 -41.76
CA LEU A 59 4.95 0.40 -40.97
C LEU A 59 5.17 -1.07 -41.35
N ALA A 60 5.28 -1.40 -42.64
CA ALA A 60 5.55 -2.76 -43.10
C ALA A 60 6.97 -3.23 -42.72
N THR A 61 7.95 -2.33 -42.73
CA THR A 61 9.33 -2.62 -42.34
C THR A 61 9.44 -2.76 -40.83
N SER A 62 8.80 -1.89 -40.05
CA SER A 62 8.66 -1.99 -38.60
C SER A 62 7.93 -3.28 -38.21
N ALA A 63 6.87 -3.67 -38.92
CA ALA A 63 6.19 -4.96 -38.72
C ALA A 63 7.09 -6.16 -39.08
N LYS A 64 7.96 -6.04 -40.09
CA LYS A 64 8.95 -7.08 -40.45
C LYS A 64 10.08 -7.18 -39.42
N ILE A 65 10.55 -6.05 -38.90
CA ILE A 65 11.58 -5.97 -37.85
C ILE A 65 11.00 -6.46 -36.52
N LEU A 66 9.72 -6.16 -36.23
CA LEU A 66 8.98 -6.74 -35.10
C LEU A 66 8.67 -8.23 -35.30
N ARG A 67 8.73 -8.79 -36.51
CA ARG A 67 8.59 -10.23 -36.76
C ARG A 67 9.94 -10.97 -36.83
N SER A 68 11.02 -10.28 -37.13
CA SER A 68 12.36 -10.85 -37.34
C SER A 68 12.98 -11.55 -36.12
N PRO A 69 12.76 -11.12 -34.86
CA PRO A 69 13.23 -11.88 -33.69
C PRO A 69 12.30 -13.05 -33.33
N PHE A 70 11.23 -13.28 -34.10
CA PHE A 70 10.18 -14.27 -33.81
C PHE A 70 10.07 -15.38 -34.86
N ALA A 71 11.07 -15.52 -35.74
CA ALA A 71 11.05 -16.49 -36.84
C ALA A 71 11.70 -17.85 -36.50
N ASP A 72 12.03 -18.13 -35.24
CA ASP A 72 12.47 -19.46 -34.83
C ASP A 72 11.31 -20.24 -34.18
N THR A 73 10.81 -21.21 -34.96
CA THR A 73 9.91 -22.32 -34.59
C THR A 73 8.56 -21.93 -33.99
N PHE A 74 7.68 -21.35 -34.81
CA PHE A 74 6.26 -21.66 -34.68
C PHE A 74 5.89 -22.67 -35.77
N SER A 75 5.73 -23.93 -35.36
CA SER A 75 4.92 -24.89 -36.11
C SER A 75 3.55 -24.25 -36.33
N THR A 76 3.06 -24.29 -37.56
CA THR A 76 1.75 -23.84 -38.00
C THR A 76 0.64 -24.62 -37.30
N VAL A 77 0.38 -24.27 -36.05
CA VAL A 77 -0.89 -24.52 -35.38
C VAL A 77 -1.70 -23.24 -35.59
N ASP A 78 -2.90 -23.37 -36.15
CA ASP A 78 -3.84 -22.28 -36.42
C ASP A 78 -4.19 -21.54 -35.12
N VAL A 79 -3.34 -20.61 -34.71
CA VAL A 79 -3.64 -19.61 -33.69
C VAL A 79 -4.36 -18.49 -34.42
N GLU A 80 -5.67 -18.34 -34.18
CA GLU A 80 -6.48 -17.29 -34.80
C GLU A 80 -5.83 -15.91 -34.54
N ASP A 81 -5.83 -15.01 -35.53
CA ASP A 81 -5.06 -13.74 -35.53
C ASP A 81 -5.25 -12.87 -34.26
N HIS A 82 -6.32 -13.10 -33.49
CA HIS A 82 -6.67 -12.40 -32.25
C HIS A 82 -6.13 -13.05 -30.96
N GLU A 83 -5.60 -14.26 -31.02
CA GLU A 83 -4.95 -14.96 -29.89
C GLU A 83 -3.44 -14.67 -29.80
N CYS A 84 -2.84 -14.27 -30.93
CA CYS A 84 -1.42 -13.92 -31.03
C CYS A 84 -0.97 -12.89 -29.96
N PRO A 85 -1.73 -11.81 -29.65
CA PRO A 85 -1.33 -10.84 -28.65
C PRO A 85 -1.18 -11.41 -27.23
N VAL A 86 -2.06 -12.34 -26.82
CA VAL A 86 -2.03 -12.96 -25.49
C VAL A 86 -0.74 -13.76 -25.30
N TRP A 87 -0.46 -14.66 -26.24
CA TRP A 87 0.72 -15.53 -26.16
C TRP A 87 2.03 -14.76 -26.32
N LEU A 88 2.03 -13.69 -27.13
CA LEU A 88 3.18 -12.80 -27.25
C LEU A 88 3.47 -12.07 -25.94
N LEU A 89 2.45 -11.51 -25.27
CA LEU A 89 2.64 -10.87 -23.97
C LEU A 89 3.09 -11.85 -22.90
N LEU A 90 2.49 -13.05 -22.84
CA LEU A 90 2.91 -14.11 -21.90
C LEU A 90 4.36 -14.57 -22.13
N ARG A 91 4.78 -14.69 -23.40
CA ARG A 91 6.19 -15.00 -23.72
C ARG A 91 7.11 -13.85 -23.31
N LYS A 92 6.70 -12.60 -23.58
CA LYS A 92 7.45 -11.39 -23.23
C LYS A 92 7.55 -11.21 -21.71
N SER A 93 6.52 -11.55 -20.94
CA SER A 93 6.53 -11.48 -19.47
C SER A 93 7.48 -12.48 -18.82
N ARG A 94 7.93 -13.51 -19.57
CA ARG A 94 8.93 -14.49 -19.16
C ARG A 94 10.30 -14.29 -19.81
N SER A 95 10.51 -13.17 -20.51
CA SER A 95 11.80 -12.84 -21.14
C SER A 95 12.91 -12.70 -20.09
N ASP A 96 14.16 -12.97 -20.46
CA ASP A 96 15.33 -12.67 -19.62
C ASP A 96 15.52 -11.16 -19.42
N ASP A 97 15.06 -10.33 -20.37
CA ASP A 97 15.10 -8.88 -20.26
C ASP A 97 14.04 -8.35 -19.28
N ARG A 98 14.51 -7.68 -18.22
CA ARG A 98 13.65 -7.04 -17.22
C ARG A 98 12.74 -5.97 -17.80
N ALA A 99 13.22 -5.17 -18.75
CA ALA A 99 12.41 -4.10 -19.33
C ALA A 99 11.25 -4.69 -20.15
N ALA A 100 11.52 -5.70 -20.98
CA ALA A 100 10.50 -6.43 -21.72
C ALA A 100 9.44 -7.04 -20.79
N ARG A 101 9.85 -7.67 -19.68
CA ARG A 101 8.90 -8.27 -18.73
C ARG A 101 7.96 -7.24 -18.10
N LEU A 102 8.52 -6.14 -17.60
CA LEU A 102 7.73 -5.06 -16.99
C LEU A 102 6.76 -4.43 -17.99
N GLN A 103 7.23 -4.20 -19.22
CA GLN A 103 6.41 -3.68 -20.28
C GLN A 103 5.25 -4.65 -20.64
N ALA A 104 5.51 -5.97 -20.66
CA ALA A 104 4.47 -6.95 -20.94
C ALA A 104 3.36 -6.94 -19.87
N VAL A 105 3.73 -6.91 -18.58
CA VAL A 105 2.76 -6.83 -17.47
C VAL A 105 1.94 -5.55 -17.56
N GLN A 106 2.60 -4.42 -17.85
CA GLN A 106 1.92 -3.14 -18.03
C GLN A 106 0.90 -3.21 -19.20
N GLU A 107 1.34 -3.67 -20.37
CA GLU A 107 0.50 -3.86 -21.56
C GLU A 107 -0.68 -4.82 -21.30
N MET A 108 -0.48 -5.91 -20.54
CA MET A 108 -1.57 -6.80 -20.12
C MET A 108 -2.59 -6.08 -19.23
N SER A 109 -2.12 -5.32 -18.25
CA SER A 109 -2.99 -4.66 -17.25
C SER A 109 -3.77 -3.48 -17.81
N GLU A 110 -3.20 -2.70 -18.73
CA GLU A 110 -3.82 -1.51 -19.33
C GLU A 110 -4.74 -1.85 -20.52
N ALA A 111 -4.70 -3.08 -21.02
CA ALA A 111 -5.58 -3.51 -22.10
C ALA A 111 -7.00 -3.78 -21.57
N HIS A 112 -7.93 -2.87 -21.88
CA HIS A 112 -9.34 -2.95 -21.44
C HIS A 112 -10.28 -3.72 -22.38
N HIS A 113 -9.73 -4.43 -23.38
CA HIS A 113 -10.50 -5.08 -24.45
C HIS A 113 -10.27 -6.60 -24.52
N TRP A 114 -9.73 -7.20 -23.47
CA TRP A 114 -9.63 -8.64 -23.38
C TRP A 114 -11.03 -9.26 -23.27
N HIS A 115 -11.24 -10.36 -23.97
CA HIS A 115 -12.39 -11.23 -23.78
C HIS A 115 -12.19 -12.10 -22.54
N ASP A 116 -13.29 -12.58 -21.93
CA ASP A 116 -13.26 -13.42 -20.72
C ASP A 116 -12.31 -14.62 -20.81
N TYR A 117 -12.27 -15.29 -21.96
CA TYR A 117 -11.40 -16.45 -22.16
C TYR A 117 -9.92 -16.05 -22.22
N GLN A 118 -9.58 -14.85 -22.70
CA GLN A 118 -8.20 -14.36 -22.75
C GLN A 118 -7.67 -14.06 -21.34
N TYR A 119 -8.51 -13.49 -20.47
CA TYR A 119 -8.18 -13.37 -19.04
C TYR A 119 -7.88 -14.73 -18.42
N ARG A 120 -8.71 -15.74 -18.71
CA ARG A 120 -8.50 -17.12 -18.19
C ARG A 120 -7.22 -17.75 -18.72
N ILE A 121 -6.90 -17.60 -20.00
CA ILE A 121 -5.64 -18.09 -20.59
C ILE A 121 -4.45 -17.47 -19.85
N ILE A 122 -4.47 -16.15 -19.66
CA ILE A 122 -3.40 -15.44 -18.93
C ILE A 122 -3.34 -15.92 -17.48
N ALA A 123 -4.48 -16.00 -16.78
CA ALA A 123 -4.55 -16.45 -15.40
C ALA A 123 -3.99 -17.87 -15.19
N GLN A 124 -4.23 -18.78 -16.13
CA GLN A 124 -3.74 -20.16 -16.09
C GLN A 124 -2.26 -20.28 -16.48
N ALA A 125 -1.78 -19.40 -17.35
CA ALA A 125 -0.42 -19.45 -17.86
C ALA A 125 0.56 -18.56 -17.09
N CYS A 126 0.11 -17.55 -16.35
CA CYS A 126 1.00 -16.62 -15.65
C CYS A 126 1.98 -17.33 -14.72
N ASP A 127 3.25 -16.96 -14.80
CA ASP A 127 4.20 -17.34 -13.76
C ASP A 127 3.99 -16.46 -12.51
N LEU A 128 4.61 -16.86 -11.41
CA LEU A 128 4.48 -16.18 -10.12
C LEU A 128 4.83 -14.69 -10.18
N ARG A 129 5.84 -14.34 -10.98
CA ARG A 129 6.32 -12.97 -11.14
C ARG A 129 5.32 -12.13 -11.92
N THR A 130 4.82 -12.65 -13.05
CA THR A 130 3.79 -11.98 -13.86
C THR A 130 2.52 -11.79 -13.03
N LEU A 131 2.08 -12.80 -12.29
CA LEU A 131 0.86 -12.72 -11.46
C LEU A 131 1.00 -11.67 -10.34
N THR A 132 2.12 -11.66 -9.62
CA THR A 132 2.41 -10.62 -8.62
C THR A 132 2.47 -9.23 -9.27
N GLY A 133 3.04 -9.13 -10.47
CA GLY A 133 3.12 -7.89 -11.22
C GLY A 133 1.75 -7.35 -11.64
N LEU A 134 0.85 -8.23 -12.10
CA LEU A 134 -0.55 -7.88 -12.39
C LEU A 134 -1.26 -7.40 -11.12
N ALA A 135 -1.11 -8.11 -9.99
CA ALA A 135 -1.70 -7.69 -8.71
C ALA A 135 -1.17 -6.33 -8.22
N ARG A 136 0.07 -5.99 -8.61
CA ARG A 136 0.71 -4.70 -8.36
C ARG A 136 0.42 -3.65 -9.44
N SER A 137 -0.47 -3.89 -10.41
CA SER A 137 -0.82 -2.95 -11.46
C SER A 137 -2.20 -2.35 -11.21
N GLN A 138 -2.31 -1.01 -11.19
CA GLN A 138 -3.51 -0.28 -10.78
C GLN A 138 -4.74 -0.67 -11.63
N GLU A 139 -4.56 -0.72 -12.94
CA GLU A 139 -5.61 -1.02 -13.93
C GLU A 139 -5.89 -2.53 -14.09
N SER A 140 -5.20 -3.40 -13.35
CA SER A 140 -5.38 -4.85 -13.48
C SER A 140 -6.81 -5.28 -13.16
N ASP A 141 -7.39 -6.07 -14.06
CA ASP A 141 -8.70 -6.70 -13.88
C ASP A 141 -8.60 -7.91 -12.93
N LEU A 142 -9.63 -8.16 -12.12
CA LEU A 142 -9.65 -9.29 -11.18
C LEU A 142 -9.76 -10.65 -11.90
N ARG A 143 -10.22 -10.70 -13.14
CA ARG A 143 -10.31 -11.93 -13.95
C ARG A 143 -8.93 -12.53 -14.30
N PHE A 144 -7.83 -11.79 -14.11
CA PHE A 144 -6.48 -12.33 -14.20
C PHE A 144 -6.11 -13.28 -13.07
N PHE A 145 -6.88 -13.32 -11.99
CA PHE A 145 -6.58 -14.11 -10.80
C PHE A 145 -7.56 -15.27 -10.69
N LEU A 146 -7.03 -16.49 -10.69
CA LEU A 146 -7.83 -17.69 -10.45
C LEU A 146 -8.35 -17.68 -9.01
N HIS A 147 -9.52 -18.28 -8.79
CA HIS A 147 -10.01 -18.50 -7.43
C HIS A 147 -9.00 -19.32 -6.62
N PRO A 148 -8.87 -19.06 -5.30
CA PRO A 148 -8.01 -19.86 -4.44
C PRO A 148 -8.31 -21.36 -4.56
N PRO A 149 -7.30 -22.24 -4.52
CA PRO A 149 -7.50 -23.68 -4.53
C PRO A 149 -8.45 -24.15 -3.42
N PRO A 150 -9.21 -25.24 -3.63
CA PRO A 150 -10.04 -25.83 -2.59
C PRO A 150 -9.22 -26.15 -1.34
N LEU A 151 -9.73 -25.77 -0.17
CA LEU A 151 -9.06 -25.98 1.11
C LEU A 151 -9.24 -27.44 1.58
N PRO A 152 -8.20 -28.09 2.14
CA PRO A 152 -8.31 -29.43 2.73
C PRO A 152 -9.40 -29.47 3.79
N SER A 153 -10.22 -30.53 3.85
CA SER A 153 -11.23 -30.69 4.90
C SER A 153 -10.57 -30.66 6.28
N LEU A 154 -11.28 -30.11 7.28
CA LEU A 154 -10.89 -30.26 8.68
C LEU A 154 -10.85 -31.75 9.03
N LYS A 155 -9.99 -32.14 9.98
CA LYS A 155 -10.05 -33.49 10.56
C LYS A 155 -11.43 -33.67 11.18
N GLU A 156 -11.99 -34.88 11.07
CA GLU A 156 -13.26 -35.22 11.72
C GLU A 156 -13.20 -34.79 13.21
N ASP A 157 -14.23 -34.06 13.66
CA ASP A 157 -14.37 -33.48 15.00
C ASP A 157 -13.43 -32.32 15.41
N SER A 158 -12.56 -31.82 14.51
CA SER A 158 -11.71 -30.65 14.82
C SER A 158 -12.40 -29.31 14.52
N SER A 159 -12.37 -28.38 15.48
CA SER A 159 -12.77 -26.99 15.27
C SER A 159 -11.60 -26.16 14.73
N ILE A 160 -11.90 -25.02 14.12
CA ILE A 160 -10.87 -24.10 13.60
C ILE A 160 -10.02 -23.52 14.73
N GLU A 161 -10.66 -23.26 15.87
CA GLU A 161 -10.02 -22.86 17.11
C GLU A 161 -8.97 -23.90 17.55
N GLU A 162 -9.30 -25.19 17.47
CA GLU A 162 -8.40 -26.28 17.83
C GLU A 162 -7.23 -26.39 16.85
N GLU A 163 -7.47 -26.29 15.54
CA GLU A 163 -6.39 -26.27 14.53
C GLU A 163 -5.46 -25.05 14.72
N LEU A 164 -5.98 -23.88 15.12
CA LEU A 164 -5.18 -22.70 15.47
C LEU A 164 -4.30 -22.94 16.70
N ARG A 165 -4.86 -23.55 17.75
CA ARG A 165 -4.09 -23.90 18.96
C ARG A 165 -3.03 -24.95 18.65
N GLN A 166 -3.35 -25.95 17.85
CA GLN A 166 -2.39 -26.97 17.42
C GLN A 166 -1.26 -26.36 16.60
N LEU A 167 -1.58 -25.44 15.68
CA LEU A 167 -0.57 -24.69 14.94
C LEU A 167 0.34 -23.92 15.90
N LEU A 168 -0.22 -23.15 16.84
CA LEU A 168 0.57 -22.40 17.82
C LEU A 168 1.44 -23.28 18.71
N ALA A 169 0.90 -24.40 19.20
CA ALA A 169 1.61 -25.36 20.03
C ALA A 169 2.78 -26.02 19.27
N SER A 170 2.67 -26.16 17.95
CA SER A 170 3.76 -26.69 17.10
C SER A 170 4.93 -25.72 16.91
N LEU A 171 4.75 -24.43 17.20
CA LEU A 171 5.79 -23.43 17.03
C LEU A 171 6.81 -23.51 18.18
N PRO A 172 8.08 -23.11 17.94
CA PRO A 172 9.10 -23.12 18.98
C PRO A 172 8.69 -22.22 20.14
N GLN A 173 8.81 -22.75 21.37
CA GLN A 173 8.45 -22.06 22.61
C GLN A 173 9.66 -21.60 23.43
N THR A 174 10.87 -22.05 23.06
CA THR A 174 12.12 -21.72 23.74
C THR A 174 12.77 -20.49 23.14
N GLU A 175 13.52 -19.72 23.95
CA GLU A 175 14.27 -18.52 23.52
C GLU A 175 13.41 -17.39 22.94
N LEU A 176 12.12 -17.39 23.28
CA LEU A 176 11.20 -16.34 22.85
C LEU A 176 11.27 -15.10 23.74
N ASP A 177 11.01 -13.94 23.14
CA ASP A 177 10.72 -12.72 23.89
C ASP A 177 9.54 -12.96 24.84
N ALA A 178 9.62 -12.36 26.03
CA ALA A 178 8.66 -12.56 27.11
C ALA A 178 7.21 -12.27 26.70
N CYS A 179 7.00 -11.37 25.73
CA CYS A 179 5.66 -11.07 25.23
C CYS A 179 5.13 -12.11 24.26
N ILE A 180 6.00 -12.72 23.44
CA ILE A 180 5.61 -13.85 22.59
C ILE A 180 5.19 -15.02 23.49
N GLN A 181 5.98 -15.32 24.53
CA GLN A 181 5.63 -16.34 25.52
C GLN A 181 4.29 -16.04 26.19
N TYR A 182 4.06 -14.79 26.61
CA TYR A 182 2.80 -14.38 27.23
C TYR A 182 1.59 -14.59 26.32
N PHE A 183 1.64 -14.10 25.07
CA PHE A 183 0.52 -14.25 24.14
C PHE A 183 0.27 -15.72 23.78
N THR A 184 1.33 -16.50 23.63
CA THR A 184 1.22 -17.93 23.32
C THR A 184 0.68 -18.72 24.50
N SER A 185 1.14 -18.44 25.73
CA SER A 185 0.53 -19.01 26.94
C SER A 185 -0.94 -18.63 27.04
N LEU A 186 -1.29 -17.36 26.88
CA LEU A 186 -2.69 -16.90 26.95
C LEU A 186 -3.59 -17.62 25.94
N ALA A 187 -3.12 -17.82 24.70
CA ALA A 187 -3.85 -18.52 23.67
C ALA A 187 -4.01 -20.03 23.95
N LEU A 188 -3.03 -20.66 24.60
CA LEU A 188 -2.99 -22.10 24.87
C LEU A 188 -3.56 -22.51 26.24
N SER A 189 -3.47 -21.66 27.27
CA SER A 189 -3.73 -22.02 28.67
C SER A 189 -5.12 -21.68 29.16
N GLU A 190 -5.79 -20.67 28.61
CA GLU A 190 -7.08 -20.24 29.15
C GLU A 190 -8.25 -20.96 28.49
N SER A 191 -9.05 -21.65 29.31
CA SER A 191 -10.39 -22.09 28.91
C SER A 191 -11.20 -20.86 28.50
N SER A 192 -12.15 -21.04 27.58
CA SER A 192 -13.08 -19.98 27.15
C SER A 192 -13.61 -19.18 28.36
N GLN A 193 -13.93 -19.82 29.48
CA GLN A 193 -14.43 -19.19 30.70
C GLN A 193 -13.47 -18.22 31.42
N SER A 194 -12.14 -18.44 31.37
CA SER A 194 -11.16 -17.55 32.03
C SER A 194 -10.94 -16.23 31.25
N LEU A 195 -11.02 -16.30 29.91
CA LEU A 195 -10.88 -15.14 29.02
C LEU A 195 -12.07 -14.15 29.16
N ALA A 196 -13.25 -14.62 29.58
CA ALA A 196 -14.39 -13.75 29.93
C ALA A 196 -14.16 -12.99 31.24
N ALA A 197 -13.54 -13.62 32.24
CA ALA A 197 -13.25 -12.99 33.52
C ALA A 197 -12.24 -11.84 33.40
N GLN A 198 -11.28 -11.94 32.47
CA GLN A 198 -10.36 -10.83 32.17
C GLN A 198 -11.02 -9.66 31.40
N LYS A 199 -12.08 -9.90 30.62
CA LYS A 199 -12.93 -8.83 30.05
C LYS A 199 -13.82 -8.17 31.13
N GLY A 200 -14.24 -8.93 32.13
CA GLY A 200 -15.14 -8.52 33.20
C GLY A 200 -14.44 -7.95 34.45
N GLY A 201 -13.45 -7.06 34.28
CA GLY A 201 -12.83 -6.37 35.41
C GLY A 201 -13.82 -5.48 36.17
N LEU A 202 -14.40 -5.99 37.25
CA LEU A 202 -15.25 -5.27 38.18
C LEU A 202 -14.41 -4.29 39.02
N TRP A 203 -14.68 -2.98 38.97
CA TRP A 203 -14.83 -2.12 40.16
C TRP A 203 -15.58 -0.82 39.82
N CYS A 204 -16.62 -0.61 40.62
CA CYS A 204 -17.53 0.52 40.67
C CYS A 204 -16.83 1.83 41.07
N PHE A 205 -17.17 2.93 40.40
CA PHE A 205 -17.22 4.25 41.03
C PHE A 205 -18.56 4.92 40.69
N GLY A 206 -19.50 4.83 41.65
CA GLY A 206 -20.62 5.75 41.83
C GLY A 206 -21.80 5.65 40.85
N GLY A 207 -22.86 4.94 41.27
CA GLY A 207 -24.23 5.17 40.78
C GLY A 207 -24.94 3.94 40.22
N ASN A 208 -25.88 3.40 41.00
CA ASN A 208 -26.88 2.36 40.69
C ASN A 208 -26.36 1.09 40.00
N GLY A 209 -25.82 0.18 40.81
CA GLY A 209 -25.58 -1.20 40.44
C GLY A 209 -26.89 -1.94 40.13
N LEU A 210 -26.95 -2.53 38.94
CA LEU A 210 -27.82 -3.63 38.56
C LEU A 210 -27.00 -4.64 37.73
N PRO A 211 -27.36 -5.94 37.77
CA PRO A 211 -26.40 -7.03 37.81
C PRO A 211 -26.00 -7.50 36.41
N TYR A 212 -24.70 -7.45 36.08
CA TYR A 212 -24.13 -8.21 34.98
C TYR A 212 -23.24 -9.33 35.53
N ALA A 213 -23.82 -10.16 36.39
CA ALA A 213 -23.18 -11.35 36.96
C ALA A 213 -23.96 -12.64 36.63
N GLU A 214 -24.91 -12.58 35.70
CA GLU A 214 -25.68 -13.74 35.24
C GLU A 214 -25.61 -13.89 33.72
N SER A 215 -24.43 -14.26 33.23
CA SER A 215 -24.29 -15.01 31.97
C SER A 215 -22.90 -15.66 31.97
N PHE A 216 -22.77 -16.79 32.67
CA PHE A 216 -21.68 -17.73 32.43
C PHE A 216 -21.94 -18.44 31.08
N GLY A 217 -21.83 -17.70 29.98
CA GLY A 217 -21.79 -18.23 28.63
C GLY A 217 -20.35 -18.59 28.24
N GLU A 218 -20.19 -19.63 27.42
CA GLU A 218 -18.94 -19.91 26.74
C GLU A 218 -18.41 -18.64 26.06
N VAL A 219 -17.10 -18.35 26.19
CA VAL A 219 -16.52 -17.24 25.41
C VAL A 219 -16.71 -17.54 23.93
N PRO A 220 -17.20 -16.57 23.13
CA PRO A 220 -17.40 -16.78 21.71
C PRO A 220 -16.09 -17.25 21.06
N SER A 221 -16.13 -18.30 20.25
CA SER A 221 -14.96 -18.89 19.57
C SER A 221 -14.11 -17.82 18.84
N ALA A 222 -14.76 -16.80 18.26
CA ALA A 222 -14.12 -15.64 17.65
C ALA A 222 -13.17 -14.84 18.57
N THR A 223 -13.34 -14.90 19.88
CA THR A 223 -12.44 -14.27 20.86
C THR A 223 -11.16 -15.10 21.04
N VAL A 224 -11.26 -16.43 21.06
CA VAL A 224 -10.09 -17.30 21.16
C VAL A 224 -9.26 -17.24 19.88
N GLU A 225 -9.91 -17.29 18.72
CA GLU A 225 -9.26 -17.14 17.42
C GLU A 225 -8.47 -15.83 17.35
N MET A 226 -9.01 -14.74 17.92
CA MET A 226 -8.31 -13.46 17.99
C MET A 226 -7.00 -13.56 18.79
N PHE A 227 -7.03 -14.17 19.98
CA PHE A 227 -5.82 -14.35 20.80
C PHE A 227 -4.79 -15.23 20.09
N CYS A 228 -5.25 -16.29 19.42
CA CYS A 228 -4.37 -17.15 18.64
C CYS A 228 -3.73 -16.36 17.48
N LEU A 229 -4.51 -15.54 16.77
CA LEU A 229 -4.01 -14.69 15.69
C LEU A 229 -3.05 -13.61 16.19
N GLU A 230 -3.28 -13.02 17.36
CA GLU A 230 -2.36 -12.06 17.98
C GLU A 230 -1.00 -12.72 18.32
N ALA A 231 -1.03 -13.95 18.87
CA ALA A 231 0.18 -14.73 19.09
C ALA A 231 0.87 -15.09 17.77
N LEU A 232 0.12 -15.56 16.76
CA LEU A 232 0.66 -15.90 15.43
C LEU A 232 1.29 -14.70 14.72
N VAL A 233 0.71 -13.50 14.86
CA VAL A 233 1.34 -12.27 14.36
C VAL A 233 2.75 -12.13 14.93
N LYS A 234 2.92 -12.28 16.25
CA LYS A 234 4.22 -12.16 16.90
C LYS A 234 5.18 -13.28 16.50
N HIS A 235 4.71 -14.53 16.39
CA HIS A 235 5.53 -15.62 15.88
C HIS A 235 5.95 -15.40 14.42
N SER A 236 5.07 -14.84 13.57
CA SER A 236 5.38 -14.58 12.16
C SER A 236 6.43 -13.48 11.95
N GLU A 237 6.74 -12.66 12.96
CA GLU A 237 7.88 -11.73 12.89
C GLU A 237 9.23 -12.45 12.86
N ILE A 238 9.27 -13.74 13.23
CA ILE A 238 10.47 -14.59 13.25
C ILE A 238 10.53 -15.45 11.98
N PRO A 239 11.58 -15.33 11.14
CA PRO A 239 11.70 -16.08 9.88
C PRO A 239 11.57 -17.60 10.03
N THR A 240 12.28 -18.19 11.00
CA THR A 240 12.27 -19.65 11.23
C THR A 240 10.94 -20.17 11.77
N HIS A 241 10.04 -19.29 12.21
CA HIS A 241 8.69 -19.64 12.61
C HIS A 241 7.74 -19.56 11.41
N CYS A 242 7.96 -18.64 10.46
CA CYS A 242 7.21 -18.60 9.20
C CYS A 242 7.33 -19.93 8.45
N ASP A 243 8.53 -20.54 8.44
CA ASP A 243 8.76 -21.86 7.85
C ASP A 243 7.89 -22.94 8.50
N LYS A 244 7.75 -22.89 9.83
CA LYS A 244 6.95 -23.85 10.59
C LYS A 244 5.46 -23.58 10.42
N ILE A 245 5.05 -22.32 10.33
CA ILE A 245 3.67 -21.93 10.03
C ILE A 245 3.28 -22.49 8.65
N GLU A 246 4.14 -22.33 7.64
CA GLU A 246 3.90 -22.86 6.30
C GLU A 246 3.87 -24.40 6.29
N ALA A 247 4.86 -25.05 6.89
CA ALA A 247 4.97 -26.52 6.93
C ALA A 247 3.79 -27.20 7.64
N ASN A 248 3.14 -26.52 8.60
CA ASN A 248 1.97 -27.01 9.33
C ASN A 248 0.63 -26.53 8.71
N GLY A 249 0.62 -26.12 7.44
CA GLY A 249 -0.63 -25.78 6.74
C GLY A 249 -1.23 -24.42 7.15
N GLY A 250 -0.44 -23.54 7.75
CA GLY A 250 -0.90 -22.25 8.25
C GLY A 250 -1.47 -21.35 7.15
N LEU A 251 -0.96 -21.42 5.92
CA LEU A 251 -1.50 -20.63 4.80
C LEU A 251 -2.96 -21.00 4.49
N GLN A 252 -3.30 -22.29 4.51
CA GLN A 252 -4.66 -22.78 4.26
C GLN A 252 -5.60 -22.47 5.43
N LEU A 253 -5.11 -22.61 6.67
CA LEU A 253 -5.88 -22.26 7.87
C LEU A 253 -6.21 -20.76 7.90
N LEU A 254 -5.24 -19.91 7.58
CA LEU A 254 -5.44 -18.46 7.48
C LEU A 254 -6.45 -18.09 6.37
N GLN A 255 -6.47 -18.81 5.24
CA GLN A 255 -7.48 -18.58 4.19
C GLN A 255 -8.88 -18.95 4.66
N ARG A 256 -9.02 -20.08 5.36
CA ARG A 256 -10.29 -20.51 5.96
C ARG A 256 -10.84 -19.44 6.91
N LEU A 257 -10.00 -18.95 7.81
CA LEU A 257 -10.37 -17.86 8.73
C LEU A 257 -10.72 -16.58 7.98
N TYR A 258 -9.96 -16.22 6.95
CA TYR A 258 -10.22 -15.03 6.13
C TYR A 258 -11.60 -15.11 5.46
N GLN A 259 -11.99 -16.29 4.97
CA GLN A 259 -13.30 -16.52 4.35
C GLN A 259 -14.46 -16.52 5.34
N LEU A 260 -14.26 -17.06 6.55
CA LEU A 260 -15.30 -17.15 7.57
C LEU A 260 -15.56 -15.82 8.28
N HIS A 261 -14.52 -14.99 8.42
CA HIS A 261 -14.58 -13.76 9.20
C HIS A 261 -14.49 -12.51 8.33
N LYS A 262 -15.07 -12.52 7.12
CA LYS A 262 -15.04 -11.37 6.19
C LYS A 262 -15.53 -10.08 6.84
N ASP A 263 -16.53 -10.18 7.69
CA ASP A 263 -17.14 -9.03 8.39
C ASP A 263 -16.43 -8.65 9.70
N CYS A 264 -15.27 -9.24 10.01
CA CYS A 264 -14.51 -8.97 11.23
C CYS A 264 -13.15 -8.32 10.92
N PRO A 265 -13.08 -6.98 10.81
CA PRO A 265 -11.86 -6.26 10.39
C PRO A 265 -10.61 -6.58 11.22
N ASN A 266 -10.76 -6.88 12.51
CA ASN A 266 -9.64 -7.23 13.38
C ASN A 266 -9.02 -8.59 13.01
N VAL A 267 -9.84 -9.59 12.65
CA VAL A 267 -9.38 -10.91 12.19
C VAL A 267 -8.69 -10.77 10.84
N GLN A 268 -9.34 -10.10 9.89
CA GLN A 268 -8.81 -9.80 8.56
C GLN A 268 -7.44 -9.10 8.64
N ARG A 269 -7.34 -8.08 9.50
CA ARG A 269 -6.10 -7.36 9.77
C ARG A 269 -4.98 -8.27 10.26
N ASN A 270 -5.23 -9.10 11.28
CA ASN A 270 -4.18 -9.95 11.84
C ASN A 270 -3.72 -11.02 10.84
N ILE A 271 -4.65 -11.60 10.05
CA ILE A 271 -4.30 -12.53 8.97
C ILE A 271 -3.39 -11.86 7.95
N MET A 272 -3.75 -10.66 7.48
CA MET A 272 -2.96 -9.91 6.50
C MET A 272 -1.59 -9.47 7.06
N ARG A 273 -1.48 -9.23 8.37
CA ARG A 273 -0.19 -8.98 9.04
C ARG A 273 0.71 -10.21 9.03
N ILE A 274 0.15 -11.38 9.35
CA ILE A 274 0.89 -12.65 9.31
C ILE A 274 1.43 -12.90 7.89
N LEU A 275 0.58 -12.75 6.86
CA LEU A 275 1.00 -12.90 5.46
C LEU A 275 2.05 -11.88 5.05
N GLY A 276 1.89 -10.62 5.43
CA GLY A 276 2.86 -9.56 5.15
C GLY A 276 4.23 -9.82 5.79
N ASN A 277 4.25 -10.49 6.95
CA ASN A 277 5.47 -10.94 7.61
C ASN A 277 6.08 -12.15 6.90
N MET A 278 5.28 -13.16 6.57
CA MET A 278 5.74 -14.34 5.81
C MET A 278 6.31 -13.93 4.44
N ALA A 279 5.73 -12.94 3.77
CA ALA A 279 6.20 -12.40 2.49
C ALA A 279 7.58 -11.71 2.56
N LEU A 280 8.12 -11.41 3.74
CA LEU A 280 9.52 -10.95 3.87
C LEU A 280 10.54 -12.05 3.55
N ASN A 281 10.11 -13.32 3.60
CA ASN A 281 10.89 -14.52 3.35
C ASN A 281 10.71 -14.97 1.90
N GLU A 282 11.72 -14.71 1.07
CA GLU A 282 11.65 -14.88 -0.39
C GLU A 282 11.44 -16.34 -0.82
N HIS A 283 11.95 -17.30 -0.05
CA HIS A 283 11.73 -18.72 -0.32
C HIS A 283 10.26 -19.15 -0.13
N LEU A 284 9.48 -18.45 0.68
CA LEU A 284 8.04 -18.71 0.87
C LEU A 284 7.16 -18.07 -0.22
N HIS A 285 7.71 -17.25 -1.12
CA HIS A 285 6.91 -16.57 -2.14
C HIS A 285 6.16 -17.57 -3.01
N SER A 286 6.82 -18.66 -3.41
CA SER A 286 6.22 -19.71 -4.23
C SER A 286 5.01 -20.39 -3.57
N THR A 287 5.07 -20.63 -2.26
CA THR A 287 4.00 -21.30 -1.51
C THR A 287 2.84 -20.35 -1.21
N ILE A 288 3.14 -19.07 -0.90
CA ILE A 288 2.12 -18.00 -0.77
C ILE A 288 1.33 -17.83 -2.07
N VAL A 289 2.00 -17.80 -3.23
CA VAL A 289 1.31 -17.64 -4.52
C VAL A 289 0.53 -18.90 -4.90
N ARG A 290 1.12 -20.09 -4.76
CA ARG A 290 0.45 -21.37 -5.09
C ARG A 290 -0.76 -21.67 -4.22
N SER A 291 -0.77 -21.19 -2.97
CA SER A 291 -1.94 -21.30 -2.11
C SER A 291 -3.07 -20.35 -2.53
N GLY A 292 -2.89 -19.44 -3.49
CA GLY A 292 -3.96 -18.58 -4.01
C GLY A 292 -4.09 -17.25 -3.27
N TRP A 293 -3.15 -16.89 -2.38
CA TRP A 293 -3.22 -15.61 -1.67
C TRP A 293 -3.11 -14.40 -2.59
N VAL A 294 -2.37 -14.48 -3.71
CA VAL A 294 -2.25 -13.34 -4.63
C VAL A 294 -3.60 -12.88 -5.17
N SER A 295 -4.53 -13.81 -5.41
CA SER A 295 -5.90 -13.47 -5.83
C SER A 295 -6.65 -12.68 -4.76
N ILE A 296 -6.57 -13.11 -3.50
CA ILE A 296 -7.16 -12.42 -2.36
C ILE A 296 -6.51 -11.04 -2.17
N LEU A 297 -5.19 -10.95 -2.29
CA LEU A 297 -4.46 -9.70 -2.13
C LEU A 297 -4.75 -8.70 -3.26
N ALA A 298 -4.96 -9.18 -4.50
CA ALA A 298 -5.30 -8.35 -5.65
C ALA A 298 -6.71 -7.72 -5.53
N GLU A 299 -7.63 -8.41 -4.88
CA GLU A 299 -8.93 -7.85 -4.48
C GLU A 299 -8.77 -6.89 -3.30
N ALA A 300 -8.10 -7.32 -2.23
CA ALA A 300 -7.93 -6.55 -1.00
C ALA A 300 -7.20 -5.21 -1.20
N ILE A 301 -6.20 -5.12 -2.09
CA ILE A 301 -5.51 -3.85 -2.39
C ILE A 301 -6.44 -2.79 -3.02
N LYS A 302 -7.53 -3.22 -3.67
CA LYS A 302 -8.55 -2.34 -4.26
C LYS A 302 -9.67 -1.97 -3.27
N SER A 303 -9.65 -2.49 -2.04
CA SER A 303 -10.64 -2.20 -1.00
C SER A 303 -10.70 -0.71 -0.63
N GLU A 304 -11.90 -0.21 -0.38
CA GLU A 304 -12.13 1.14 0.15
C GLU A 304 -11.65 1.26 1.61
N HIS A 305 -11.56 0.14 2.32
CA HIS A 305 -11.03 0.07 3.67
C HIS A 305 -9.50 0.18 3.65
N ILE A 306 -8.99 1.35 4.05
CA ILE A 306 -7.56 1.63 3.98
C ILE A 306 -6.67 0.61 4.70
N MET A 307 -7.11 0.07 5.84
CA MET A 307 -6.32 -0.92 6.59
C MET A 307 -6.09 -2.16 5.73
N GLU A 308 -7.16 -2.72 5.18
CA GLU A 308 -7.10 -3.88 4.30
C GLU A 308 -6.25 -3.59 3.06
N ALA A 309 -6.52 -2.49 2.35
CA ALA A 309 -5.76 -2.12 1.16
C ALA A 309 -4.27 -1.88 1.43
N SER A 310 -3.91 -1.35 2.60
CA SER A 310 -2.52 -1.05 2.96
C SER A 310 -1.75 -2.30 3.38
N HIS A 311 -2.38 -3.24 4.10
CA HIS A 311 -1.79 -4.54 4.38
C HIS A 311 -1.67 -5.38 3.08
N ALA A 312 -2.72 -5.33 2.25
CA ALA A 312 -2.77 -5.51 0.81
C ALA A 312 -1.44 -5.20 0.08
N ALA A 313 -1.25 -3.89 -0.09
CA ALA A 313 -0.13 -3.30 -0.77
C ALA A 313 1.21 -3.69 -0.19
N ARG A 314 1.34 -3.74 1.15
CA ARG A 314 2.57 -4.15 1.83
C ARG A 314 2.97 -5.59 1.48
N THR A 315 2.02 -6.53 1.55
CA THR A 315 2.29 -7.93 1.26
C THR A 315 2.70 -8.10 -0.20
N LEU A 316 1.94 -7.51 -1.13
CA LEU A 316 2.27 -7.56 -2.55
C LEU A 316 3.61 -6.88 -2.88
N ALA A 317 3.96 -5.78 -2.20
CA ALA A 317 5.27 -5.14 -2.37
C ALA A 317 6.42 -6.04 -1.90
N ASN A 318 6.24 -6.77 -0.79
CA ASN A 318 7.23 -7.73 -0.31
C ASN A 318 7.37 -8.95 -1.25
N LEU A 319 6.27 -9.40 -1.88
CA LEU A 319 6.30 -10.45 -2.91
C LEU A 319 6.97 -9.98 -4.21
N ASP A 320 6.90 -8.68 -4.54
CA ASP A 320 7.42 -8.13 -5.79
C ASP A 320 8.92 -7.84 -5.74
N ARG A 321 9.75 -8.88 -5.84
CA ARG A 321 11.22 -8.74 -5.92
C ARG A 321 11.73 -8.27 -7.29
N GLU A 322 10.84 -8.08 -8.26
CA GLU A 322 11.22 -7.56 -9.57
C GLU A 322 11.32 -6.04 -9.58
N THR A 323 10.44 -5.35 -8.85
CA THR A 323 10.44 -3.88 -8.77
C THR A 323 10.81 -3.32 -7.41
N VAL A 324 10.65 -4.08 -6.33
CA VAL A 324 10.92 -3.65 -4.97
C VAL A 324 12.11 -4.43 -4.41
N GLN A 325 13.14 -3.71 -3.97
CA GLN A 325 14.28 -4.32 -3.26
C GLN A 325 14.13 -4.17 -1.74
N GLU A 326 13.48 -3.10 -1.33
CA GLU A 326 13.17 -2.77 0.05
C GLU A 326 12.26 -3.82 0.70
N LYS A 327 12.34 -3.91 2.03
CA LYS A 327 11.55 -4.82 2.85
C LYS A 327 10.67 -4.02 3.81
N TYR A 328 9.36 -4.14 3.63
CA TYR A 328 8.37 -3.44 4.45
C TYR A 328 7.96 -4.33 5.63
N GLN A 329 8.61 -4.11 6.78
CA GLN A 329 8.33 -4.83 8.03
C GLN A 329 7.01 -4.40 8.67
N ASP A 330 6.54 -5.15 9.68
CA ASP A 330 5.27 -4.85 10.35
C ASP A 330 5.29 -3.48 11.00
N GLY A 331 4.23 -2.72 10.72
CA GLY A 331 4.12 -1.32 11.09
C GLY A 331 4.73 -0.32 10.09
N VAL A 332 5.30 -0.74 8.95
CA VAL A 332 5.74 0.18 7.89
C VAL A 332 4.83 0.06 6.67
N TYR A 333 3.93 1.03 6.47
CA TYR A 333 2.92 0.98 5.42
C TYR A 333 3.16 2.05 4.35
N VAL A 334 3.30 1.61 3.10
CA VAL A 334 3.37 2.52 1.95
C VAL A 334 1.95 2.94 1.58
N LEU A 335 1.65 4.23 1.76
CA LEU A 335 0.40 4.84 1.35
C LEU A 335 0.43 5.26 -0.12
N HIS A 336 1.61 5.61 -0.64
CA HIS A 336 1.80 5.96 -2.05
C HIS A 336 3.27 5.76 -2.48
N PRO A 337 3.55 5.21 -3.67
CA PRO A 337 2.62 4.51 -4.55
C PRO A 337 2.28 3.10 -4.02
N GLN A 338 0.99 2.76 -4.02
CA GLN A 338 0.54 1.40 -3.68
C GLN A 338 0.67 0.41 -4.83
N TYR A 339 0.84 0.87 -6.07
CA TYR A 339 1.03 0.04 -7.26
C TYR A 339 2.45 0.23 -7.83
N ARG A 340 2.85 -0.60 -8.79
CA ARG A 340 4.04 -0.37 -9.62
C ARG A 340 3.88 0.98 -10.31
N SER A 341 4.95 1.76 -10.33
CA SER A 341 5.00 3.04 -11.03
C SER A 341 6.33 3.16 -11.76
N SER A 342 6.29 3.65 -13.00
CA SER A 342 7.48 4.03 -13.76
C SER A 342 7.98 5.43 -13.37
N GLN A 343 7.18 6.20 -12.61
CA GLN A 343 7.57 7.52 -12.17
C GLN A 343 8.65 7.43 -11.06
N PRO A 344 9.76 8.16 -11.19
CA PRO A 344 10.81 8.14 -10.19
C PRO A 344 10.34 8.83 -8.90
N ILE A 345 10.59 8.17 -7.77
CA ILE A 345 10.34 8.71 -6.43
C ILE A 345 11.41 9.76 -6.13
N LYS A 346 10.99 11.01 -5.93
CA LYS A 346 11.89 12.15 -5.67
C LYS A 346 12.19 12.36 -4.19
N ALA A 347 11.26 12.02 -3.31
CA ALA A 347 11.41 12.18 -1.86
C ALA A 347 10.48 11.24 -1.08
N ASP A 348 10.85 10.97 0.16
CA ASP A 348 10.01 10.25 1.13
C ASP A 348 9.30 11.23 2.07
N VAL A 349 8.04 10.96 2.42
CA VAL A 349 7.32 11.66 3.50
C VAL A 349 6.84 10.64 4.51
N LEU A 350 7.29 10.79 5.75
CA LEU A 350 7.12 9.84 6.84
C LEU A 350 6.11 10.35 7.86
N PHE A 351 5.02 9.62 8.06
CA PHE A 351 3.96 9.97 8.98
C PHE A 351 4.05 9.16 10.28
N ILE A 352 4.35 9.83 11.39
CA ILE A 352 4.57 9.23 12.72
C ILE A 352 3.49 9.68 13.71
N HIS A 353 2.59 8.77 14.09
CA HIS A 353 1.47 9.08 14.98
C HIS A 353 1.90 9.33 16.44
N GLY A 354 0.96 9.75 17.30
CA GLY A 354 1.18 9.91 18.75
C GLY A 354 0.51 8.81 19.57
N LEU A 355 0.40 9.03 20.89
CA LEU A 355 -0.33 8.14 21.81
C LEU A 355 -1.78 7.92 21.39
N MET A 356 -2.28 6.68 21.53
CA MET A 356 -3.63 6.25 21.08
C MET A 356 -3.95 6.45 19.59
N GLY A 357 -2.94 6.92 18.85
CA GLY A 357 -2.96 7.00 17.40
C GLY A 357 -2.70 5.64 16.76
N ALA A 358 -2.75 5.63 15.45
CA ALA A 358 -2.34 4.52 14.60
C ALA A 358 -2.03 5.05 13.20
N ALA A 359 -1.32 4.26 12.39
CA ALA A 359 -0.91 4.65 11.04
C ALA A 359 -2.06 5.15 10.14
N PHE A 360 -3.29 4.65 10.37
CA PHE A 360 -4.48 5.05 9.59
C PHE A 360 -5.51 5.81 10.42
N LYS A 361 -5.33 5.90 11.75
CA LYS A 361 -6.26 6.58 12.66
C LYS A 361 -5.92 8.05 12.86
N THR A 362 -4.64 8.40 12.88
CA THR A 362 -4.20 9.78 13.18
C THR A 362 -4.34 10.71 11.99
N TRP A 363 -4.25 10.19 10.77
CA TRP A 363 -4.18 10.98 9.54
C TRP A 363 -5.47 10.91 8.72
N ARG A 364 -6.62 10.73 9.39
CA ARG A 364 -7.94 10.62 8.73
C ARG A 364 -8.82 11.82 9.02
N GLN A 365 -9.81 12.04 8.17
CA GLN A 365 -10.90 12.97 8.44
C GLN A 365 -11.85 12.39 9.51
N GLN A 366 -12.46 13.27 10.31
CA GLN A 366 -13.50 12.86 11.27
C GLN A 366 -14.68 12.23 10.52
N ASP A 367 -15.22 11.15 11.08
CA ASP A 367 -16.37 10.46 10.52
C ASP A 367 -17.58 11.41 10.52
N SER A 368 -18.32 11.46 9.41
CA SER A 368 -19.50 12.31 9.29
C SER A 368 -20.69 11.60 9.93
N GLU A 369 -21.35 12.23 10.92
CA GLU A 369 -22.64 11.79 11.46
C GLU A 369 -23.77 12.12 10.47
N ARG A 370 -23.76 11.52 9.27
CA ARG A 370 -24.87 11.68 8.32
C ARG A 370 -25.85 10.51 8.48
N ASP A 371 -27.13 10.86 8.63
CA ASP A 371 -28.24 9.91 8.49
C ASP A 371 -28.20 9.29 7.08
N LEU A 372 -28.36 7.97 7.00
CA LEU A 372 -28.38 7.16 5.77
C LEU A 372 -29.54 7.50 4.79
N THR A 373 -30.20 8.63 4.97
CA THR A 373 -31.43 9.02 4.26
C THR A 373 -31.27 10.26 3.38
N GLU A 374 -30.15 10.98 3.44
CA GLU A 374 -29.90 12.11 2.55
C GLU A 374 -29.25 11.68 1.22
N PRO A 375 -29.70 12.23 0.08
CA PRO A 375 -29.11 11.91 -1.22
C PRO A 375 -27.65 12.35 -1.29
N VAL A 376 -26.81 11.46 -1.82
CA VAL A 376 -25.40 11.68 -2.14
C VAL A 376 -25.23 12.99 -2.92
N SER A 377 -24.71 14.02 -2.26
CA SER A 377 -24.38 15.30 -2.90
C SER A 377 -23.03 15.22 -3.62
N GLU A 378 -22.79 16.08 -4.62
CA GLU A 378 -21.52 16.18 -5.38
C GLU A 378 -20.26 16.34 -4.47
N ASP A 379 -20.45 16.72 -3.21
CA ASP A 379 -19.42 16.88 -2.18
C ASP A 379 -18.90 15.56 -1.57
N GLU A 380 -19.51 14.39 -1.87
CA GLU A 380 -19.00 13.09 -1.39
C GLU A 380 -17.60 12.76 -1.94
N THR A 381 -17.19 13.40 -3.04
CA THR A 381 -15.83 13.31 -3.58
C THR A 381 -14.75 13.95 -2.68
N LYS A 382 -15.14 14.67 -1.62
CA LYS A 382 -14.21 15.36 -0.70
C LYS A 382 -13.86 14.56 0.55
N TYR A 383 -14.65 13.56 0.96
CA TYR A 383 -14.34 12.80 2.17
C TYR A 383 -13.10 11.92 1.98
N THR A 384 -12.22 11.86 2.99
CA THR A 384 -11.05 10.98 2.96
C THR A 384 -10.85 10.21 4.25
N THR A 385 -10.70 8.88 4.12
CA THR A 385 -10.31 8.00 5.22
C THR A 385 -8.83 8.12 5.59
N CYS A 386 -8.01 8.79 4.75
CA CYS A 386 -6.60 9.07 5.02
C CYS A 386 -6.07 10.14 4.06
N TRP A 387 -5.94 11.38 4.55
CA TRP A 387 -5.55 12.50 3.70
C TRP A 387 -4.15 12.37 3.06
N PRO A 388 -3.13 11.74 3.69
CA PRO A 388 -1.85 11.53 3.02
C PRO A 388 -1.95 10.58 1.81
N LYS A 389 -2.80 9.55 1.91
CA LYS A 389 -3.05 8.61 0.80
C LYS A 389 -3.85 9.27 -0.32
N SER A 390 -4.81 10.12 0.01
CA SER A 390 -5.74 10.68 -0.99
C SER A 390 -5.28 12.02 -1.55
N TRP A 391 -5.12 13.04 -0.71
CA TRP A 391 -4.85 14.41 -1.16
C TRP A 391 -3.36 14.60 -1.47
N LEU A 392 -2.47 14.24 -0.54
CA LEU A 392 -1.03 14.45 -0.73
C LEU A 392 -0.47 13.61 -1.88
N ALA A 393 -0.91 12.36 -2.04
CA ALA A 393 -0.50 11.52 -3.16
C ALA A 393 -0.93 12.08 -4.51
N ARG A 394 -2.14 12.66 -4.58
CA ARG A 394 -2.67 13.30 -5.80
C ARG A 394 -1.92 14.58 -6.15
N ASP A 395 -1.67 15.43 -5.15
CA ASP A 395 -1.02 16.72 -5.34
C ASP A 395 0.47 16.56 -5.65
N CYS A 396 1.10 15.51 -5.08
CA CYS A 396 2.53 15.24 -5.20
C CYS A 396 2.80 13.76 -5.57
N PRO A 397 2.51 13.34 -6.82
CA PRO A 397 2.59 11.93 -7.23
C PRO A 397 4.00 11.34 -7.26
N ALA A 398 5.04 12.18 -7.29
CA ALA A 398 6.44 11.76 -7.27
C ALA A 398 6.97 11.49 -5.84
N LEU A 399 6.13 11.57 -4.80
CA LEU A 399 6.51 11.25 -3.43
C LEU A 399 6.33 9.76 -3.13
N ARG A 400 7.12 9.24 -2.21
CA ARG A 400 6.78 8.02 -1.48
C ARG A 400 6.27 8.41 -0.11
N ILE A 401 5.03 8.05 0.18
CA ILE A 401 4.36 8.36 1.43
C ILE A 401 4.32 7.10 2.26
N ILE A 402 4.90 7.15 3.46
CA ILE A 402 4.95 6.02 4.39
C ILE A 402 4.31 6.45 5.70
N SER A 403 3.38 5.64 6.21
CA SER A 403 2.83 5.78 7.55
C SER A 403 3.37 4.67 8.44
N VAL A 404 3.77 5.04 9.65
CA VAL A 404 4.41 4.13 10.60
C VAL A 404 3.45 3.84 11.74
N GLU A 405 3.24 2.56 12.04
CA GLU A 405 2.53 2.07 13.21
C GLU A 405 3.51 1.49 14.21
N TYR A 406 3.32 1.85 15.47
CA TYR A 406 4.07 1.33 16.59
C TYR A 406 3.20 1.27 17.83
N ASP A 407 3.51 0.36 18.74
CA ASP A 407 2.71 0.16 19.95
C ASP A 407 2.72 1.41 20.82
N THR A 408 1.53 1.98 21.06
CA THR A 408 1.32 3.13 21.96
C THR A 408 0.10 2.93 22.86
N SER A 409 0.18 3.34 24.12
CA SER A 409 -0.86 3.16 25.14
C SER A 409 -0.89 4.30 26.17
N LEU A 410 -2.09 4.69 26.61
CA LEU A 410 -2.27 5.54 27.80
C LEU A 410 -2.21 4.74 29.11
N SER A 411 -2.61 3.46 29.07
CA SER A 411 -2.77 2.61 30.24
C SER A 411 -2.56 1.13 29.90
N ASP A 412 -1.99 0.38 30.85
CA ASP A 412 -1.60 -1.03 30.75
C ASP A 412 -2.82 -2.00 30.79
N TRP A 413 -4.07 -1.50 30.68
CA TRP A 413 -5.31 -2.27 30.97
C TRP A 413 -5.87 -3.13 29.82
N ARG A 414 -5.48 -2.86 28.57
CA ARG A 414 -5.87 -3.70 27.42
C ARG A 414 -5.02 -4.97 27.46
N THR A 415 -5.55 -6.13 27.06
CA THR A 415 -4.83 -7.41 26.89
C THR A 415 -3.53 -7.20 26.12
N ARG A 416 -2.47 -6.90 26.86
CA ARG A 416 -1.13 -6.63 26.40
C ARG A 416 -0.22 -7.35 27.35
N CYS A 417 0.88 -7.86 26.81
CA CYS A 417 1.95 -8.39 27.61
C CYS A 417 2.31 -7.40 28.73
N PRO A 418 2.12 -7.75 30.01
CA PRO A 418 2.43 -6.88 31.15
C PRO A 418 3.91 -6.49 31.22
N MET A 419 4.76 -7.24 30.49
CA MET A 419 6.19 -7.03 30.36
C MET A 419 6.56 -6.10 29.18
N GLU A 420 5.61 -5.67 28.36
CA GLU A 420 5.85 -4.82 27.17
C GLU A 420 6.04 -3.33 27.53
N ARG A 421 6.93 -3.05 28.48
CA ARG A 421 7.34 -1.68 28.82
C ARG A 421 8.53 -1.26 27.97
N LYS A 422 8.28 -1.10 26.67
CA LYS A 422 9.29 -0.58 25.74
C LYS A 422 9.50 0.92 26.03
N SER A 423 10.74 1.38 26.13
CA SER A 423 11.04 2.82 26.25
C SER A 423 10.93 3.51 24.89
N ILE A 424 10.79 4.83 24.87
CA ILE A 424 10.91 5.59 23.60
C ILE A 424 12.24 5.28 22.90
N ALA A 425 13.34 5.09 23.64
CA ALA A 425 14.64 4.75 23.06
C ALA A 425 14.65 3.38 22.34
N PHE A 426 14.00 2.36 22.93
CA PHE A 426 13.85 1.06 22.30
C PHE A 426 13.03 1.17 21.00
N ARG A 427 11.86 1.81 21.08
CA ARG A 427 10.97 2.01 19.92
C ARG A 427 11.65 2.79 18.80
N SER A 428 12.44 3.81 19.15
CA SER A 428 13.19 4.61 18.18
C SER A 428 14.17 3.75 17.41
N ASN A 429 14.97 2.93 18.11
CA ASN A 429 15.91 2.03 17.45
C ASN A 429 15.22 0.96 16.62
N GLU A 430 14.09 0.43 17.11
CA GLU A 430 13.29 -0.53 16.36
C GLU A 430 12.79 0.08 15.05
N LEU A 431 12.07 1.19 15.12
CA LEU A 431 11.51 1.87 13.96
C LEU A 431 12.57 2.35 12.99
N LEU A 432 13.69 2.90 13.48
CA LEU A 432 14.79 3.32 12.63
C LEU A 432 15.33 2.14 11.79
N ARG A 433 15.44 0.94 12.39
CA ARG A 433 15.83 -0.28 11.68
C ARG A 433 14.80 -0.69 10.63
N LYS A 434 13.50 -0.68 10.98
CA LYS A 434 12.41 -1.00 10.04
C LYS A 434 12.39 -0.04 8.85
N LEU A 435 12.56 1.26 9.11
CA LEU A 435 12.60 2.31 8.10
C LEU A 435 13.82 2.19 7.18
N ARG A 436 15.01 1.89 7.72
CA ARG A 436 16.18 1.59 6.88
C ARG A 436 15.98 0.38 5.99
N ALA A 437 15.37 -0.70 6.49
CA ALA A 437 15.03 -1.87 5.68
C ALA A 437 14.05 -1.51 4.55
N ALA A 438 13.20 -0.50 4.77
CA ALA A 438 12.32 0.09 3.76
C ALA A 438 13.02 1.13 2.85
N GLY A 439 14.35 1.26 2.89
CA GLY A 439 15.14 2.18 2.07
C GLY A 439 14.99 3.67 2.45
N VAL A 440 14.42 3.97 3.62
CA VAL A 440 14.24 5.35 4.09
C VAL A 440 15.59 5.92 4.48
N GLY A 441 16.00 7.02 3.86
CA GLY A 441 17.35 7.61 4.03
C GLY A 441 18.19 7.57 2.78
N ASP A 442 17.75 6.87 1.73
CA ASP A 442 18.50 6.81 0.47
C ASP A 442 18.13 7.96 -0.49
N ARG A 443 17.10 8.74 -0.13
CA ARG A 443 16.63 9.93 -0.85
C ARG A 443 16.16 10.99 0.14
N PRO A 444 16.00 12.26 -0.28
CA PRO A 444 15.49 13.33 0.56
C PRO A 444 14.19 12.92 1.28
N MET A 445 14.08 13.21 2.57
CA MET A 445 12.92 12.86 3.38
C MET A 445 12.41 14.02 4.23
N ILE A 446 11.11 14.00 4.47
CA ILE A 446 10.43 14.90 5.40
C ILE A 446 9.69 14.06 6.44
N TRP A 447 9.84 14.43 7.71
CA TRP A 447 9.13 13.82 8.82
C TRP A 447 7.90 14.63 9.16
N VAL A 448 6.75 13.98 9.26
CA VAL A 448 5.49 14.57 9.73
C VAL A 448 5.08 13.80 10.97
N SER A 449 5.02 14.48 12.10
CA SER A 449 4.84 13.82 13.38
C SER A 449 3.82 14.52 14.26
N HIS A 450 3.11 13.74 15.07
CA HIS A 450 2.08 14.24 15.97
C HIS A 450 2.35 13.81 17.42
N SER A 451 2.22 14.74 18.37
CA SER A 451 2.29 14.48 19.81
C SER A 451 3.56 13.68 20.18
N MET A 452 3.44 12.54 20.89
CA MET A 452 4.57 11.68 21.26
C MET A 452 5.42 11.22 20.05
N GLY A 453 4.83 11.14 18.86
CA GLY A 453 5.54 10.77 17.62
C GLY A 453 6.69 11.73 17.30
N GLY A 454 6.57 13.02 17.64
CA GLY A 454 7.65 13.98 17.42
C GLY A 454 8.86 13.73 18.31
N LEU A 455 8.64 13.32 19.56
CA LEU A 455 9.73 12.92 20.46
C LEU A 455 10.43 11.65 19.98
N LEU A 456 9.66 10.72 19.39
CA LEU A 456 10.18 9.52 18.75
C LEU A 456 11.06 9.87 17.55
N VAL A 457 10.64 10.81 16.69
CA VAL A 457 11.46 11.32 15.57
C VAL A 457 12.76 11.94 16.07
N LYS A 458 12.70 12.84 17.07
CA LYS A 458 13.92 13.44 17.66
C LYS A 458 14.87 12.36 18.16
N LYS A 459 14.35 11.36 18.88
CA LYS A 459 15.16 10.26 19.40
C LYS A 459 15.73 9.38 18.28
N MET A 460 14.98 9.09 17.22
CA MET A 460 15.49 8.37 16.05
C MET A 460 16.64 9.12 15.38
N LEU A 461 16.51 10.42 15.14
CA LEU A 461 17.56 11.24 14.54
C LEU A 461 18.80 11.33 15.44
N LEU A 462 18.62 11.48 16.75
CA LEU A 462 19.73 11.47 17.71
C LEU A 462 20.46 10.11 17.78
N GLU A 463 19.74 8.99 17.64
CA GLU A 463 20.39 7.67 17.60
C GLU A 463 21.05 7.41 16.24
N ALA A 464 20.51 7.98 15.16
CA ALA A 464 21.12 7.94 13.83
C ALA A 464 22.40 8.77 13.74
N SER A 465 22.49 9.94 14.39
CA SER A 465 23.71 10.78 14.36
C SER A 465 24.94 10.08 14.95
N LYS A 466 24.72 9.19 15.91
CA LYS A 466 25.78 8.43 16.59
C LYS A 466 26.31 7.24 15.79
N LYS A 467 25.62 6.87 14.70
CA LYS A 467 25.87 5.65 13.93
C LYS A 467 26.36 6.01 12.53
N PRO A 468 27.63 5.75 12.18
CA PRO A 468 28.17 6.08 10.86
C PRO A 468 27.35 5.48 9.70
N GLU A 469 26.80 4.28 9.89
CA GLU A 469 25.95 3.59 8.93
C GLU A 469 24.58 4.29 8.68
N MET A 470 24.18 5.19 9.57
CA MET A 470 22.93 5.96 9.49
C MET A 470 23.13 7.40 9.00
N LYS A 471 24.36 7.76 8.58
CA LYS A 471 24.69 9.12 8.11
C LYS A 471 23.77 9.59 6.98
N THR A 472 23.32 8.68 6.12
CA THR A 472 22.40 9.00 5.02
C THR A 472 21.03 9.46 5.52
N VAL A 473 20.53 8.92 6.63
CA VAL A 473 19.27 9.35 7.27
C VAL A 473 19.36 10.81 7.70
N ILE A 474 20.47 11.19 8.31
CA ILE A 474 20.73 12.56 8.77
C ILE A 474 20.84 13.50 7.56
N ASN A 475 21.74 13.19 6.62
CA ASN A 475 22.02 14.03 5.46
C ASN A 475 20.81 14.24 4.55
N ASN A 476 19.93 13.23 4.46
CA ASN A 476 18.73 13.31 3.64
C ASN A 476 17.49 13.78 4.39
N THR A 477 17.55 13.97 5.71
CA THR A 477 16.47 14.64 6.45
C THR A 477 16.44 16.12 6.05
N ARG A 478 15.44 16.52 5.27
CA ARG A 478 15.30 17.90 4.75
C ARG A 478 14.36 18.77 5.57
N GLY A 479 13.50 18.16 6.36
CA GLY A 479 12.59 18.89 7.23
C GLY A 479 11.85 17.97 8.19
N VAL A 480 11.39 18.56 9.28
CA VAL A 480 10.53 17.92 10.27
C VAL A 480 9.36 18.86 10.56
N ILE A 481 8.16 18.31 10.54
CA ILE A 481 6.90 18.99 10.85
C ILE A 481 6.35 18.39 12.14
N PHE A 482 6.19 19.24 13.15
CA PHE A 482 5.71 18.86 14.47
C PHE A 482 4.29 19.39 14.71
N TYR A 483 3.33 18.47 14.88
CA TYR A 483 1.97 18.78 15.31
C TYR A 483 1.80 18.49 16.80
N SER A 484 1.59 19.54 17.61
CA SER A 484 1.26 19.41 19.04
C SER A 484 2.24 18.54 19.84
N VAL A 485 3.54 18.65 19.53
CA VAL A 485 4.59 17.82 20.14
C VAL A 485 5.01 18.41 21.48
N PRO A 486 4.97 17.63 22.58
CA PRO A 486 5.33 18.12 23.90
C PRO A 486 6.86 18.16 24.08
N HIS A 487 7.54 19.08 23.38
CA HIS A 487 9.00 19.20 23.37
C HIS A 487 9.63 19.31 24.77
N HIS A 488 8.89 19.90 25.73
CA HIS A 488 9.33 20.10 27.12
C HIS A 488 8.56 19.23 28.13
N GLY A 489 7.85 18.21 27.65
CA GLY A 489 6.89 17.42 28.44
C GLY A 489 5.50 18.06 28.50
N SER A 490 4.54 17.32 29.05
CA SER A 490 3.12 17.73 29.15
C SER A 490 2.67 17.81 30.61
N HIS A 491 2.02 18.91 30.97
CA HIS A 491 1.36 19.05 32.29
C HIS A 491 0.20 18.06 32.48
N LEU A 492 -0.50 17.67 31.40
CA LEU A 492 -1.56 16.65 31.46
C LEU A 492 -1.02 15.27 31.87
N ALA A 493 0.21 14.95 31.49
CA ALA A 493 0.86 13.71 31.94
C ALA A 493 1.16 13.75 33.45
N GLU A 494 1.46 14.91 34.03
CA GLU A 494 1.67 15.09 35.47
C GLU A 494 0.39 14.77 36.29
N TYR A 495 -0.78 15.22 35.81
CA TYR A 495 -2.08 14.90 36.44
C TYR A 495 -2.37 13.39 36.42
N SER A 496 -2.07 12.70 35.32
CA SER A 496 -2.25 11.24 35.23
C SER A 496 -1.29 10.44 36.13
N VAL A 497 -0.11 11.00 36.44
CA VAL A 497 0.86 10.40 37.36
C VAL A 497 0.50 10.66 38.82
N ASN A 498 -0.11 11.81 39.15
CA ASN A 498 -0.56 12.13 40.51
C ASN A 498 -1.80 11.33 40.95
N ILE A 499 -2.56 10.76 40.01
CA ILE A 499 -3.66 9.82 40.25
C ILE A 499 -3.13 8.35 40.18
N ARG A 500 -1.88 8.14 40.62
CA ARG A 500 -1.11 6.89 40.46
C ARG A 500 -1.82 5.64 40.98
N TYR A 501 -2.61 5.81 42.03
CA TYR A 501 -3.34 4.73 42.71
C TYR A 501 -4.69 4.38 42.05
N LEU A 502 -5.14 5.20 41.09
CA LEU A 502 -6.44 5.06 40.41
C LEU A 502 -6.30 4.74 38.91
N LEU A 503 -5.20 5.11 38.24
CA LEU A 503 -5.09 5.03 36.77
C LEU A 503 -3.93 4.19 36.19
N PHE A 504 -3.02 3.63 37.00
CA PHE A 504 -1.86 2.81 36.54
C PHE A 504 -1.24 3.30 35.20
N PRO A 505 -0.66 4.51 35.16
CA PRO A 505 -0.22 5.15 33.91
C PRO A 505 0.91 4.36 33.22
N SER A 506 0.84 4.27 31.88
CA SER A 506 1.84 3.58 31.04
C SER A 506 3.23 4.20 31.16
N LEU A 507 4.28 3.48 30.74
CA LEU A 507 5.64 4.02 30.70
C LEU A 507 5.73 5.26 29.81
N GLU A 508 4.99 5.27 28.70
CA GLU A 508 4.96 6.40 27.76
C GLU A 508 4.41 7.66 28.40
N VAL A 509 3.34 7.54 29.19
CA VAL A 509 2.77 8.66 29.95
C VAL A 509 3.77 9.17 31.01
N LYS A 510 4.55 8.28 31.64
CA LYS A 510 5.62 8.67 32.58
C LYS A 510 6.80 9.35 31.89
N GLU A 511 7.17 8.94 30.68
CA GLU A 511 8.24 9.59 29.89
C GLU A 511 7.83 11.00 29.41
N LEU A 512 6.51 11.27 29.35
CA LEU A 512 5.93 12.56 28.97
C LEU A 512 5.70 13.55 30.13
N SER A 513 5.90 13.15 31.39
CA SER A 513 5.67 14.04 32.54
C SER A 513 6.67 15.20 32.58
N LYS A 514 6.19 16.40 32.93
CA LYS A 514 7.05 17.59 33.09
C LYS A 514 8.15 17.32 34.12
N GLY A 515 9.39 17.72 33.82
CA GLY A 515 10.54 17.48 34.70
C GLY A 515 11.27 16.14 34.51
N ASN A 516 10.78 15.25 33.63
CA ASN A 516 11.50 14.03 33.31
C ASN A 516 12.77 14.35 32.49
N ALA A 517 13.92 13.77 32.89
CA ALA A 517 15.20 13.94 32.23
C ALA A 517 15.15 13.62 30.73
N PHE A 518 14.24 12.75 30.28
CA PHE A 518 14.04 12.46 28.85
C PHE A 518 13.57 13.69 28.06
N CYS A 519 12.52 14.38 28.54
CA CYS A 519 12.01 15.59 27.90
C CYS A 519 12.96 16.78 28.07
N GLN A 520 13.62 16.91 29.24
CA GLN A 520 14.57 18.00 29.49
C GLN A 520 15.86 17.89 28.66
N ARG A 521 16.46 16.69 28.55
CA ARG A 521 17.69 16.48 27.76
C ARG A 521 17.48 16.67 26.26
N ASN A 522 16.26 16.42 25.77
CA ASN A 522 15.90 16.63 24.37
C ASN A 522 15.33 18.04 24.09
N GLY A 523 15.19 18.89 25.13
CA GLY A 523 14.72 20.28 25.03
C GLY A 523 15.78 21.33 25.42
N HIS A 524 16.88 20.96 26.09
CA HIS A 524 17.95 21.89 26.46
C HIS A 524 19.14 21.88 25.47
N CYS A 525 19.37 23.05 24.87
CA CYS A 525 20.40 23.37 23.87
C CYS A 525 21.84 23.50 24.45
N SER A 526 22.06 23.24 25.75
CA SER A 526 23.29 23.63 26.44
C SER A 526 24.19 22.48 26.93
N ASP A 527 23.89 21.21 26.61
CA ASP A 527 24.77 20.10 27.01
C ASP A 527 26.02 20.07 26.09
N THR A 528 27.21 20.23 26.68
CA THR A 528 28.53 20.34 26.02
C THR A 528 29.00 19.07 25.32
N ARG A 529 28.18 18.01 25.34
CA ARG A 529 28.47 16.69 24.74
C ARG A 529 27.91 16.50 23.33
N TYR A 530 27.15 17.46 22.80
CA TYR A 530 26.60 17.41 21.45
C TYR A 530 27.45 18.23 20.48
N THR A 531 27.67 17.68 19.28
CA THR A 531 28.25 18.42 18.15
C THR A 531 27.29 19.53 17.68
N GLU A 532 27.79 20.57 17.01
CA GLU A 532 26.94 21.66 16.52
C GLU A 532 25.83 21.18 15.56
N GLU A 533 26.09 20.12 14.80
CA GLU A 533 25.08 19.45 13.96
C GLU A 533 23.98 18.79 14.79
N GLU A 534 24.32 18.13 15.92
CA GLU A 534 23.34 17.52 16.83
C GLU A 534 22.50 18.56 17.59
N LYS A 535 23.10 19.70 17.96
CA LYS A 535 22.38 20.83 18.54
C LYS A 535 21.36 21.42 17.56
N GLN A 536 21.67 21.39 16.27
CA GLN A 536 20.77 21.82 15.20
C GLN A 536 19.57 20.87 15.01
N PHE A 537 19.61 19.61 15.46
CA PHE A 537 18.44 18.71 15.43
C PHE A 537 17.57 18.76 16.69
N LEU A 538 18.14 19.20 17.81
CA LEU A 538 17.43 19.33 19.08
C LEU A 538 16.66 20.66 19.21
N THR A 539 17.08 21.68 18.45
CA THR A 539 16.49 23.03 18.42
C THR A 539 15.21 23.14 17.58
N TRP A 540 14.97 22.20 16.67
CA TRP A 540 13.66 21.93 16.05
C TRP A 540 12.99 20.87 16.91
#